data_AF-A0A2I0HL38-F1
#
_entry.id   AF-A0A2I0HL38-F1
#
_cell.length_a   1.000
_cell.length_b   1.000
_cell.length_c   1.000
_cell.angle_alpha   90.00
_cell.angle_beta   90.00
_cell.angle_gamma   90.00
#
_symmetry.space_group_name_H-M   'P 1'
#
loop_
_entity.id
_entity.type
_entity.pdbx_description
1 polymer ?
#
loop_
_entity_poly.entity_id
_entity_poly.type
_entity_poly.pdbx_seq_one_letter_code
_entity_poly.pdbx_strand_id
1 'polypeptide(L)'
;MVRIGGGVFPHIKEPDYLRDGQYRIDSQATPTMLNSLMYKLSYYRFVETDGKGFDRVRRTEIGKKYFKLTHFDEVFTTHHWMVRIYKLRPPKNRIRGKAKKSKSKTSSASTSKRTAKIKKNPWQ
;
A
#
# COMPACT_ATOMS: atom_id res chain seq x y z
N MET A 1 -16.26 -7.93 17.45
CA MET A 1 -14.78 -7.84 17.42
C MET A 1 -14.30 -6.56 18.10
N VAL A 2 -14.64 -5.38 17.59
CA VAL A 2 -14.18 -4.08 18.11
C VAL A 2 -14.52 -3.88 19.59
N ARG A 3 -15.76 -4.15 20.02
CA ARG A 3 -16.19 -4.03 21.43
C ARG A 3 -15.36 -4.88 22.40
N ILE A 4 -15.07 -6.13 22.02
CA ILE A 4 -14.27 -7.05 22.85
C ILE A 4 -12.81 -6.57 22.92
N GLY A 5 -12.22 -6.20 21.77
CA GLY A 5 -10.85 -5.67 21.73
C GLY A 5 -10.68 -4.35 22.47
N GLY A 6 -11.66 -3.44 22.35
CA GLY A 6 -11.68 -2.14 23.02
C GLY A 6 -11.84 -2.23 24.54
N GLY A 7 -12.41 -3.31 25.06
CA GLY A 7 -12.48 -3.55 26.51
C GLY A 7 -11.11 -3.78 27.15
N VAL A 8 -10.14 -4.32 26.40
CA VAL A 8 -8.77 -4.58 26.88
C VAL A 8 -7.80 -3.49 26.42
N PHE A 9 -8.00 -2.96 25.20
CA PHE A 9 -7.10 -1.99 24.58
C PHE A 9 -7.81 -0.65 24.35
N PRO A 10 -7.54 0.39 25.16
CA PRO A 10 -8.25 1.67 25.12
C PRO A 10 -8.09 2.48 23.82
N HIS A 11 -7.09 2.15 23.00
CA HIS A 11 -6.87 2.79 21.71
C HIS A 11 -7.82 2.28 20.61
N ILE A 12 -8.52 1.17 20.83
CA ILE A 12 -9.54 0.65 19.93
C ILE A 12 -10.90 1.17 20.41
N LYS A 13 -11.42 2.20 19.75
CA LYS A 13 -12.70 2.81 20.12
C LYS A 13 -13.73 2.52 19.04
N GLU A 14 -14.88 1.98 19.43
CA GLU A 14 -15.97 1.70 18.50
C GLU A 14 -16.40 2.94 17.70
N PRO A 15 -16.63 4.13 18.31
CA PRO A 15 -17.07 5.32 17.58
C PRO A 15 -16.18 5.70 16.39
N ASP A 16 -14.88 5.40 16.43
CA ASP A 16 -13.94 5.72 15.34
C ASP A 16 -14.26 4.94 14.04
N TYR A 17 -14.99 3.84 14.13
CA TYR A 17 -15.41 3.02 12.98
C TYR A 17 -16.79 3.41 12.42
N LEU A 18 -17.54 4.25 13.13
CA LEU A 18 -18.91 4.62 12.76
C LEU A 18 -18.90 5.99 12.10
N ARG A 19 -19.72 6.14 11.07
CA ARG A 19 -20.07 7.44 10.49
C ARG A 19 -21.53 7.71 10.83
N ASP A 20 -21.79 8.79 11.56
CA ASP A 20 -23.15 9.19 11.99
C ASP A 20 -23.91 8.09 12.77
N GLY A 21 -23.17 7.20 13.43
CA GLY A 21 -23.74 6.06 14.15
C GLY A 21 -24.01 4.81 13.29
N GLN A 22 -23.68 4.83 12.00
CA GLN A 22 -23.77 3.66 11.13
C GLN A 22 -22.40 3.13 10.69
N TYR A 23 -22.33 1.81 10.52
CA TYR A 23 -21.20 1.14 9.88
C TYR A 23 -21.31 1.25 8.37
N ARG A 24 -20.43 2.05 7.76
CA ARG A 24 -20.37 2.23 6.31
C ARG A 24 -19.09 1.60 5.75
N ILE A 25 -19.15 1.17 4.49
CA ILE A 25 -18.00 0.63 3.73
C ILE A 25 -17.78 1.36 2.40
N ASP A 26 -18.61 2.36 2.12
CA ASP A 26 -18.56 3.20 0.94
C ASP A 26 -17.50 4.30 1.08
N SER A 27 -17.46 5.23 0.13
CA SER A 27 -16.51 6.35 0.15
C SER A 27 -16.68 7.29 1.35
N GLN A 28 -17.82 7.24 2.04
CA GLN A 28 -18.14 8.06 3.22
C GLN A 28 -17.79 7.35 4.53
N ALA A 29 -17.31 6.11 4.47
CA ALA A 29 -16.83 5.38 5.64
C ALA A 29 -15.64 6.10 6.30
N THR A 30 -15.48 5.90 7.61
CA THR A 30 -14.37 6.53 8.34
C THR A 30 -13.01 6.01 7.83
N PRO A 31 -11.95 6.84 7.88
CA PRO A 31 -10.62 6.39 7.50
C PRO A 31 -10.14 5.22 8.37
N THR A 32 -10.59 5.12 9.62
CA THR A 32 -10.30 4.00 10.52
C THR A 32 -10.91 2.70 9.99
N MET A 33 -12.15 2.73 9.51
CA MET A 33 -12.81 1.56 8.91
C MET A 33 -12.12 1.13 7.62
N LEU A 34 -11.87 2.05 6.69
CA LEU A 34 -11.23 1.77 5.39
C LEU A 34 -9.76 1.35 5.49
N ASN A 35 -9.07 1.73 6.58
CA ASN A 35 -7.70 1.32 6.83
C ASN A 35 -7.56 0.13 7.77
N SER A 36 -8.66 -0.37 8.33
CA SER A 36 -8.67 -1.54 9.20
C SER A 36 -8.09 -2.77 8.50
N LEU A 37 -7.46 -3.65 9.27
CA LEU A 37 -6.91 -4.89 8.74
C LEU A 37 -8.01 -5.77 8.13
N MET A 38 -9.16 -5.88 8.82
CA MET A 38 -10.30 -6.65 8.35
C MET A 38 -10.79 -6.19 6.98
N TYR A 39 -11.04 -4.89 6.82
CA TYR A 39 -11.49 -4.33 5.54
C TYR A 39 -10.49 -4.63 4.41
N LYS A 40 -9.19 -4.42 4.67
CA LYS A 40 -8.15 -4.64 3.67
C LYS A 40 -8.05 -6.11 3.26
N LEU A 41 -8.14 -7.04 4.21
CA LEU A 41 -8.08 -8.47 3.89
C LEU A 41 -9.35 -8.96 3.20
N SER A 42 -10.54 -8.46 3.57
CA SER A 42 -11.79 -8.87 2.92
C SER A 42 -11.92 -8.36 1.48
N TYR A 43 -11.50 -7.11 1.21
CA TYR A 43 -11.69 -6.45 -0.09
C TYR A 43 -10.42 -6.36 -0.95
N TYR A 44 -9.37 -7.10 -0.61
CA TYR A 44 -8.16 -7.11 -1.43
C TYR A 44 -8.49 -7.61 -2.84
N ARG A 45 -8.15 -6.81 -3.86
CA ARG A 45 -8.42 -7.11 -5.29
C ARG A 45 -9.90 -7.35 -5.62
N PHE A 46 -10.83 -6.93 -4.78
CA PHE A 46 -12.26 -7.14 -5.00
C PHE A 46 -12.81 -6.40 -6.23
N VAL A 47 -12.15 -5.34 -6.68
CA VAL A 47 -12.56 -4.63 -7.91
C VAL A 47 -12.22 -5.45 -9.17
N GLU A 48 -11.30 -6.40 -9.09
CA GLU A 48 -10.89 -7.23 -10.23
C GLU A 48 -11.93 -8.32 -10.59
N THR A 49 -12.91 -8.59 -9.72
CA THR A 49 -13.97 -9.58 -10.01
C THR A 49 -15.05 -8.99 -10.91
N ASP A 50 -15.74 -7.96 -10.41
CA ASP A 50 -16.95 -7.41 -11.02
C ASP A 50 -16.71 -6.02 -11.66
N GLY A 51 -15.48 -5.50 -11.63
CA GLY A 51 -15.07 -4.19 -12.17
C GLY A 51 -15.57 -2.98 -11.37
N LYS A 52 -16.75 -3.08 -10.74
CA LYS A 52 -17.36 -2.02 -9.92
C LYS A 52 -16.99 -2.13 -8.44
N GLY A 53 -16.67 -3.34 -7.96
CA GLY A 53 -16.42 -3.58 -6.54
C GLY A 53 -17.67 -3.35 -5.69
N PHE A 54 -18.77 -4.00 -6.06
CA PHE A 54 -20.05 -3.87 -5.38
C PHE A 54 -20.26 -5.01 -4.38
N ASP A 55 -20.48 -4.68 -3.10
CA ASP A 55 -20.80 -5.67 -2.08
C ASP A 55 -22.30 -5.98 -2.13
N ARG A 56 -22.65 -7.23 -2.50
CA ARG A 56 -24.05 -7.68 -2.64
C ARG A 56 -24.79 -7.78 -1.31
N VAL A 57 -24.09 -8.08 -0.22
CA VAL A 57 -24.70 -8.22 1.11
C VAL A 57 -25.06 -6.85 1.67
N ARG A 58 -24.15 -5.89 1.53
CA ARG A 58 -24.36 -4.52 2.03
C ARG A 58 -25.06 -3.59 1.05
N ARG A 59 -25.18 -4.01 -0.22
CA ARG A 59 -25.77 -3.25 -1.34
C ARG A 59 -25.10 -1.89 -1.53
N THR A 60 -23.79 -1.84 -1.37
CA THR A 60 -23.00 -0.61 -1.48
C THR A 60 -21.73 -0.86 -2.29
N GLU A 61 -21.33 0.16 -3.04
CA GLU A 61 -20.03 0.19 -3.68
C GLU A 61 -18.93 0.48 -2.65
N ILE A 62 -17.80 -0.21 -2.79
CA ILE A 62 -16.68 -0.11 -1.87
C ILE A 62 -15.97 1.24 -2.02
N GLY A 63 -15.70 1.90 -0.90
CA GLY A 63 -15.07 3.23 -0.89
C GLY A 63 -13.61 3.22 -1.36
N LYS A 64 -12.80 2.30 -0.82
CA LYS A 64 -11.38 2.18 -1.17
C LYS A 64 -11.13 0.97 -2.07
N LYS A 65 -11.04 1.25 -3.37
CA LYS A 65 -10.93 0.26 -4.45
C LYS A 65 -9.54 -0.35 -4.62
N TYR A 66 -8.51 0.50 -4.67
CA TYR A 66 -7.15 0.07 -4.97
C TYR A 66 -6.25 0.28 -3.75
N PHE A 67 -5.69 -0.82 -3.24
CA PHE A 67 -4.67 -0.79 -2.20
C PHE A 67 -3.80 -2.04 -2.27
N LYS A 68 -2.60 -1.95 -1.71
CA LYS A 68 -1.64 -3.06 -1.67
C LYS A 68 -1.46 -3.51 -0.22
N LEU A 69 -1.33 -4.82 -0.03
CA LEU A 69 -0.95 -5.41 1.25
C LEU A 69 0.58 -5.35 1.39
N THR A 70 1.06 -4.87 2.53
CA THR A 70 2.49 -4.73 2.80
C THR A 70 3.05 -5.94 3.54
N HIS A 71 2.33 -6.41 4.55
CA HIS A 71 2.75 -7.48 5.47
C HIS A 71 2.09 -8.83 5.19
N PHE A 72 1.02 -8.89 4.39
CA PHE A 72 0.31 -10.12 4.10
C PHE A 72 0.34 -10.42 2.61
N ASP A 73 0.45 -11.70 2.29
CA ASP A 73 0.26 -12.25 0.95
C ASP A 73 -1.01 -13.09 0.91
N GLU A 74 -1.79 -12.94 -0.15
CA GLU A 74 -2.88 -13.85 -0.45
C GLU A 74 -2.30 -15.17 -0.95
N VAL A 75 -2.59 -16.27 -0.26
CA VAL A 75 -2.10 -17.61 -0.64
C VAL A 75 -3.19 -18.41 -1.33
N PHE A 76 -4.45 -18.23 -0.92
CA PHE A 76 -5.58 -18.95 -1.48
C PHE A 76 -6.87 -18.15 -1.34
N THR A 77 -7.69 -18.17 -2.39
CA THR A 77 -9.07 -17.65 -2.37
C THR A 77 -9.98 -18.64 -3.06
N THR A 78 -11.10 -18.95 -2.43
CA THR A 78 -12.13 -19.84 -2.99
C THR A 78 -12.79 -19.25 -4.24
N HIS A 79 -13.36 -20.11 -5.09
CA HIS A 79 -13.99 -19.71 -6.36
C HIS A 79 -15.10 -18.67 -6.19
N HIS A 80 -15.96 -18.82 -5.19
CA HIS A 80 -17.04 -17.86 -4.88
C HIS A 80 -16.64 -16.81 -3.83
N TRP A 81 -15.35 -16.65 -3.55
CA TRP A 81 -14.80 -15.59 -2.69
C TRP A 81 -15.37 -15.61 -1.24
N MET A 82 -15.81 -16.77 -0.76
CA MET A 82 -16.29 -16.96 0.62
C MET A 82 -15.16 -17.03 1.64
N VAL A 83 -14.08 -17.75 1.30
CA VAL A 83 -12.91 -17.93 2.14
C VAL A 83 -11.66 -17.41 1.44
N ARG A 84 -10.87 -16.64 2.19
CA ARG A 84 -9.59 -16.05 1.76
C ARG A 84 -8.53 -16.34 2.82
N ILE A 85 -7.41 -16.92 2.40
CA ILE A 85 -6.32 -17.31 3.29
C ILE A 85 -5.11 -16.43 2.99
N TYR A 86 -4.64 -15.78 4.03
CA TYR A 86 -3.51 -14.87 3.99
C TYR A 86 -2.34 -15.40 4.81
N LYS A 87 -1.13 -15.28 4.26
CA LYS A 87 0.11 -15.61 4.97
C LYS A 87 0.81 -14.33 5.38
N LEU A 88 1.26 -14.29 6.64
CA LEU A 88 2.11 -13.23 7.15
C LEU A 88 3.49 -13.33 6.49
N ARG A 89 3.94 -12.22 5.89
CA ARG A 89 5.29 -12.11 5.36
C ARG A 89 6.30 -12.07 6.50
N PRO A 90 7.49 -12.68 6.32
CA PRO A 90 8.55 -12.54 7.29
C PRO A 90 8.96 -11.06 7.44
N PRO A 91 9.43 -10.66 8.64
CA PRO A 91 9.92 -9.31 8.85
C PRO A 91 11.07 -9.02 7.87
N LYS A 92 11.16 -7.78 7.39
CA LYS A 92 12.21 -7.39 6.44
C LYS A 92 13.57 -7.51 7.13
N ASN A 93 14.48 -8.28 6.53
CA ASN A 93 15.82 -8.54 7.04
C ASN A 93 16.72 -7.28 7.17
N ARG A 94 16.32 -6.14 6.58
CA ARG A 94 17.06 -4.87 6.69
C ARG A 94 16.12 -3.73 7.07
N ILE A 95 16.33 -3.14 8.23
CA ILE A 95 15.74 -1.85 8.59
C ILE A 95 16.38 -0.85 7.64
N ARG A 96 15.58 -0.27 6.72
CA ARG A 96 16.06 0.78 5.83
C ARG A 96 16.25 2.05 6.66
N GLY A 97 17.28 2.07 7.50
CA GLY A 97 17.76 3.28 8.14
C GLY A 97 17.96 4.31 7.04
N LYS A 98 17.43 5.53 7.25
CA LYS A 98 17.66 6.63 6.31
C LYS A 98 19.17 6.81 6.22
N ALA A 99 19.78 6.27 5.17
CA ALA A 99 21.17 6.58 4.87
C ALA A 99 21.22 8.10 4.73
N LYS A 100 21.90 8.78 5.67
CA LYS A 100 22.25 10.18 5.50
C LYS A 100 22.98 10.24 4.16
N LYS A 101 22.36 10.86 3.15
CA LYS A 101 23.03 11.19 1.89
C LYS A 101 24.21 12.08 2.29
N SER A 102 25.41 11.51 2.37
CA SER A 102 26.63 12.30 2.40
C SER A 102 26.65 13.11 1.11
N LYS A 103 26.50 14.42 1.23
CA LYS A 103 26.52 15.37 0.12
C LYS A 103 27.94 15.32 -0.47
N SER A 104 28.16 14.53 -1.52
CA SER A 104 29.41 14.59 -2.28
C SER A 104 29.47 15.97 -2.95
N LYS A 105 30.31 16.86 -2.42
CA LYS A 105 30.64 18.13 -3.08
C LYS A 105 31.40 17.81 -4.36
N THR A 106 30.74 17.89 -5.51
CA THR A 106 31.42 17.90 -6.81
C THR A 106 32.04 19.29 -6.99
N SER A 107 33.36 19.40 -6.86
CA SER A 107 34.12 20.58 -7.25
C SER A 107 34.00 20.76 -8.77
N SER A 108 33.47 21.90 -9.20
CA SER A 108 33.34 22.29 -10.61
C SER A 108 34.72 22.50 -11.24
N ALA A 109 35.21 21.52 -11.98
CA ALA A 109 36.32 21.72 -12.91
C ALA A 109 35.76 22.29 -14.23
N SER A 110 36.08 23.54 -14.52
CA SER A 110 35.81 24.21 -15.79
C SER A 110 36.65 23.58 -16.89
N THR A 111 36.02 22.92 -17.88
CA THR A 111 36.73 22.43 -19.07
C THR A 111 36.20 23.14 -20.32
N SER A 112 37.09 23.98 -20.85
CA SER A 112 36.96 24.71 -22.11
C SER A 112 36.77 23.76 -23.30
N LYS A 113 35.79 24.04 -24.16
CA LYS A 113 35.59 23.34 -25.43
C LYS A 113 36.79 23.58 -26.36
N ARG A 114 37.45 22.50 -26.82
CA ARG A 114 38.29 22.52 -28.02
C ARG A 114 37.78 21.46 -29.00
N THR A 115 37.41 21.93 -30.17
CA THR A 115 36.88 21.16 -31.29
C THR A 115 37.99 20.36 -31.97
N ALA A 116 37.67 19.11 -32.32
CA ALA A 116 38.57 18.15 -32.94
C ALA A 116 38.88 18.51 -34.41
N LYS A 117 40.16 18.42 -34.79
CA LYS A 117 40.56 18.18 -36.18
C LYS A 117 41.61 17.07 -36.21
N ILE A 118 41.17 15.95 -36.79
CA ILE A 118 41.93 14.75 -37.09
C ILE A 118 43.01 15.09 -38.12
N LYS A 119 44.28 14.80 -37.81
CA LYS A 119 45.35 14.59 -38.79
C LYS A 119 46.04 13.27 -38.45
N LYS A 120 46.06 12.37 -39.44
CA LYS A 120 46.68 11.04 -39.40
C LYS A 120 48.21 11.17 -39.26
N ASN A 121 48.82 10.32 -38.43
CA ASN A 121 50.27 10.15 -38.41
C ASN A 121 50.71 9.32 -39.63
N PRO A 122 51.74 9.74 -40.37
CA PRO A 122 52.54 8.83 -41.17
C PRO A 122 53.55 8.16 -40.23
N TRP A 123 53.76 6.85 -40.37
CA TRP A 123 54.66 6.01 -39.57
C TRP A 123 54.14 5.58 -38.19
N GLN A 124 53.15 4.68 -38.19
CA GLN A 124 53.10 3.44 -37.42
C GLN A 124 51.93 2.58 -37.90
#